data_AF-A0A967ZRC2-F1
#
_entry.id   AF-A0A967ZRC2-F1
#
_cell.length_a   1.000
_cell.length_b   1.000
_cell.length_c   1.000
_cell.angle_alpha   90.00
_cell.angle_beta   90.00
_cell.angle_gamma   90.00
#
_symmetry.space_group_name_H-M   'P 1'
#
loop_
_entity.id
_entity.type
_entity.pdbx_description
1 polymer ?
#
loop_
_entity_poly.entity_id
_entity_poly.type
_entity_poly.pdbx_seq_one_letter_code
_entity_poly.pdbx_strand_id
1 'polypeptide(L)'
;MSTTETRVVEANGRRYAWPDRPLVVVCIDGSEPGYEGSDGGGYMDRAIEAGVMPWLAGARSRGTWRVADCVVPTFTNPNNLSIVTGAPPAVHGICGNFFYDPET
;
A
#
# COMPACT_ATOMS: atom_id res chain seq x y z
N MET A 1 -33.69 -14.61 -13.42
CA MET A 1 -32.31 -14.53 -12.90
C MET A 1 -31.81 -13.12 -13.19
N SER A 2 -31.71 -12.28 -12.16
CA SER A 2 -31.18 -10.92 -12.33
C SER A 2 -29.66 -11.01 -12.40
N THR A 3 -29.08 -10.70 -13.55
CA THR A 3 -27.64 -10.51 -13.70
C THR A 3 -27.27 -9.26 -12.92
N THR A 4 -26.64 -9.41 -11.76
CA THR A 4 -26.05 -8.27 -11.04
C THR A 4 -24.94 -7.72 -11.93
N GLU A 5 -25.15 -6.57 -12.56
CA GLU A 5 -24.09 -5.87 -13.27
C GLU A 5 -22.93 -5.62 -12.32
N THR A 6 -21.76 -6.17 -12.65
CA THR A 6 -20.54 -5.90 -11.90
C THR A 6 -20.18 -4.44 -12.10
N ARG A 7 -20.45 -3.62 -11.09
CA ARG A 7 -20.07 -2.21 -11.09
C ARG A 7 -18.56 -2.09 -11.23
N VAL A 8 -18.09 -1.23 -12.10
CA VAL A 8 -16.67 -0.93 -12.32
C VAL A 8 -16.41 0.54 -12.02
N VAL A 9 -15.25 0.83 -11.44
CA VAL A 9 -14.72 2.18 -11.27
C VAL A 9 -13.48 2.32 -12.13
N GLU A 10 -13.40 3.38 -12.93
CA GLU A 10 -12.21 3.70 -13.72
C GLU A 10 -11.53 4.93 -13.11
N ALA A 11 -10.23 4.82 -12.83
CA ALA A 11 -9.42 5.92 -12.32
C ALA A 11 -7.96 5.75 -12.77
N ASN A 12 -7.33 6.84 -13.21
CA ASN A 12 -5.91 6.89 -13.62
C ASN A 12 -5.51 5.79 -14.62
N GLY A 13 -6.38 5.51 -15.61
CA GLY A 13 -6.14 4.48 -16.63
C GLY A 13 -6.27 3.04 -16.12
N ARG A 14 -6.80 2.83 -14.91
CA ARG A 14 -7.02 1.52 -14.29
C ARG A 14 -8.50 1.27 -14.06
N ARG A 15 -8.91 0.01 -14.25
CA ARG A 15 -10.27 -0.47 -13.98
C ARG A 15 -10.28 -1.26 -12.68
N TYR A 16 -11.14 -0.89 -11.76
CA TYR A 16 -11.33 -1.53 -10.46
C TYR A 16 -12.72 -2.15 -10.39
N ALA A 17 -12.80 -3.44 -10.08
CA ALA A 17 -14.08 -4.08 -9.79
C ALA A 17 -14.63 -3.53 -8.46
N TRP A 18 -15.91 -3.16 -8.45
CA TRP A 18 -16.56 -2.77 -7.21
C TRP A 18 -16.59 -3.97 -6.25
N PRO A 19 -16.22 -3.80 -4.96
CA PRO A 19 -16.15 -4.93 -4.05
C PRO A 19 -17.55 -5.36 -3.60
N ASP A 20 -17.82 -6.67 -3.59
CA ASP A 20 -19.10 -7.27 -3.14
C ASP A 20 -19.27 -7.27 -1.60
N ARG A 21 -18.23 -6.86 -0.88
CA ARG A 21 -18.16 -6.75 0.58
C ARG A 21 -17.37 -5.51 0.96
N PRO A 22 -17.53 -4.95 2.17
CA PRO A 22 -16.68 -3.85 2.63
C PRO A 22 -15.19 -4.20 2.48
N LEU A 23 -14.45 -3.34 1.79
CA LEU A 23 -13.02 -3.49 1.53
C LEU A 23 -12.27 -2.42 2.33
N VAL A 24 -11.25 -2.84 3.08
CA VAL A 24 -10.39 -1.95 3.86
C VAL A 24 -8.95 -2.13 3.38
N VAL A 25 -8.28 -1.01 3.13
CA VAL A 25 -6.84 -0.93 2.86
C VAL A 25 -6.20 -0.19 4.02
N VAL A 26 -5.12 -0.74 4.57
CA VAL A 26 -4.37 -0.12 5.68
C VAL A 26 -2.94 0.11 5.21
N CYS A 27 -2.49 1.37 5.27
CA CYS A 27 -1.09 1.72 5.17
C CYS A 27 -0.53 1.89 6.59
N ILE A 28 0.49 1.12 6.94
CA ILE A 28 1.20 1.25 8.22
C ILE A 28 2.50 2.00 7.90
N ASP A 29 2.54 3.29 8.23
CA ASP A 29 3.68 4.14 7.88
C ASP A 29 4.98 3.64 8.55
N GLY A 30 6.09 3.68 7.82
CA GLY A 30 7.39 3.19 8.29
C GLY A 30 7.45 1.70 8.64
N SER A 31 6.51 0.87 8.16
CA SER A 31 6.49 -0.57 8.44
C SER A 31 7.48 -1.38 7.59
N GLU A 32 8.75 -1.24 7.92
CA GLU A 32 9.82 -1.98 7.25
C GLU A 32 9.57 -3.51 7.28
N PRO A 33 9.55 -4.18 6.11
CA PRO A 33 9.42 -5.63 6.02
C PRO A 33 10.75 -6.33 6.31
N GLY A 34 10.70 -7.53 6.92
CA GLY A 34 11.88 -8.39 7.02
C GLY A 34 12.12 -9.12 5.69
N TYR A 35 13.25 -8.89 5.05
CA TYR A 35 13.67 -9.62 3.85
C TYR A 35 15.21 -9.71 3.76
N GLU A 36 15.71 -10.58 2.88
CA GLU A 36 17.15 -10.75 2.67
C GLU A 36 17.79 -9.43 2.19
N GLY A 37 18.72 -8.89 2.99
CA GLY A 37 19.35 -7.59 2.74
C GLY A 37 18.72 -6.40 3.46
N SER A 38 17.70 -6.60 4.31
CA SER A 38 17.25 -5.56 5.24
C SER A 38 18.32 -5.29 6.32
N ASP A 39 18.26 -4.13 6.98
CA ASP A 39 19.25 -3.69 7.98
C ASP A 39 19.09 -4.37 9.36
N GLY A 40 18.34 -5.47 9.39
CA GLY A 40 17.93 -6.15 10.62
C GLY A 40 16.50 -5.81 11.07
N GLY A 41 15.77 -4.99 10.30
CA GLY A 41 14.37 -4.61 10.53
C GLY A 41 13.34 -5.76 10.49
N GLY A 42 12.14 -5.47 9.99
CA GLY A 42 11.01 -6.41 9.97
C GLY A 42 10.10 -6.30 11.19
N TYR A 43 9.52 -5.12 11.42
CA TYR A 43 8.66 -4.85 12.59
C TYR A 43 7.59 -5.92 12.81
N MET A 44 6.85 -6.26 11.75
CA MET A 44 5.77 -7.25 11.82
C MET A 44 6.29 -8.67 11.99
N ASP A 45 7.39 -9.03 11.31
CA ASP A 45 8.02 -10.34 11.43
C ASP A 45 8.48 -10.60 12.87
N ARG A 46 9.19 -9.63 13.48
CA ARG A 46 9.66 -9.72 14.88
C ARG A 46 8.50 -9.80 15.88
N ALA A 47 7.44 -9.03 15.66
CA ALA A 47 6.29 -9.04 16.54
C ALA A 47 5.48 -10.36 16.43
N ILE A 48 5.46 -11.00 15.26
CA ILE A 48 4.94 -12.35 15.08
C ILE A 48 5.82 -13.38 15.80
N GLU A 49 7.14 -13.31 15.62
CA GLU A 49 8.11 -14.20 16.29
C GLU A 49 8.02 -14.11 17.82
N ALA A 50 7.83 -12.90 18.35
CA ALA A 50 7.64 -12.65 19.78
C ALA A 50 6.25 -13.10 20.30
N GLY A 51 5.36 -13.58 19.43
CA GLY A 51 4.03 -14.07 19.82
C GLY A 51 3.02 -12.97 20.15
N VAL A 52 3.32 -11.69 19.87
CA VAL A 52 2.45 -10.55 20.22
C VAL A 52 1.50 -10.12 19.10
N MET A 53 1.57 -10.76 17.92
CA MET A 53 0.64 -10.55 16.80
C MET A 53 -0.04 -11.85 16.32
N PRO A 54 -0.80 -12.55 17.17
CA PRO A 54 -1.36 -13.87 16.86
C PRO A 54 -2.33 -13.85 15.67
N TRP A 55 -3.10 -12.75 15.51
CA TRP A 55 -4.00 -12.60 14.37
C TRP A 55 -3.22 -12.48 13.05
N LEU A 56 -2.18 -11.64 13.01
CA LEU A 56 -1.38 -11.43 11.80
C LEU A 56 -0.58 -12.68 11.44
N ALA A 57 -0.07 -13.41 12.43
CA ALA A 57 0.57 -14.70 12.24
C ALA A 57 -0.36 -15.70 11.53
N GLY A 58 -1.63 -15.77 11.95
CA GLY A 58 -2.65 -16.59 11.29
C GLY A 58 -3.05 -16.07 9.91
N ALA A 59 -3.12 -14.75 9.71
CA ALA A 59 -3.42 -14.14 8.43
C ALA A 59 -2.32 -14.38 7.39
N ARG A 60 -1.05 -14.36 7.81
CA ARG A 60 0.12 -14.65 6.95
C ARG A 60 0.06 -16.06 6.34
N SER A 61 -0.41 -17.06 7.08
CA SER A 61 -0.48 -18.45 6.60
C SER A 61 -1.74 -18.77 5.78
N ARG A 62 -2.88 -18.14 6.09
CA ARG A 62 -4.16 -18.39 5.39
C ARG A 62 -4.45 -17.42 4.26
N GLY A 63 -3.77 -16.28 4.23
CA GLY A 63 -3.95 -15.20 3.27
C GLY A 63 -2.82 -15.11 2.26
N THR A 64 -2.63 -13.91 1.71
CA THR A 64 -1.52 -13.60 0.79
C THR A 64 -0.54 -12.67 1.50
N TRP A 65 0.74 -13.05 1.53
CA TRP A 65 1.82 -12.27 2.14
C TRP A 65 2.90 -12.02 1.09
N ARG A 66 3.14 -10.75 0.73
CA ARG A 66 4.09 -10.34 -0.31
C ARG A 66 4.78 -9.04 0.09
N VAL A 67 6.01 -8.87 -0.40
CA VAL A 67 6.73 -7.59 -0.37
C VAL A 67 6.44 -6.85 -1.67
N ALA A 68 6.32 -5.53 -1.61
CA ALA A 68 6.10 -4.67 -2.75
C ALA A 68 7.03 -3.45 -2.68
N ASP A 69 7.45 -2.96 -3.83
CA ASP A 69 8.25 -1.75 -3.91
C ASP A 69 7.38 -0.51 -3.69
N CYS A 70 7.88 0.41 -2.87
CA CYS A 70 7.28 1.71 -2.68
C CYS A 70 7.79 2.71 -3.73
N VAL A 71 7.18 3.89 -3.79
CA VAL A 71 7.65 4.99 -4.62
C VAL A 71 8.92 5.59 -4.02
N VAL A 72 9.86 5.95 -4.89
CA VAL A 72 11.03 6.77 -4.56
C VAL A 72 10.76 8.23 -4.98
N PRO A 73 10.98 9.23 -4.10
CA PRO A 73 11.49 9.12 -2.73
C PRO A 73 10.49 8.45 -1.78
N THR A 74 11.01 7.66 -0.83
CA THR A 74 10.23 6.84 0.11
C THR A 74 9.62 7.67 1.25
N PHE A 75 9.01 8.80 0.89
CA PHE A 75 8.32 9.69 1.80
C PHE A 75 6.84 9.34 1.91
N THR A 76 6.24 9.70 3.05
CA THR A 76 4.82 9.46 3.37
C THR A 76 3.88 10.06 2.32
N ASN A 77 4.04 11.35 1.97
CA ASN A 77 3.10 12.03 1.07
C ASN A 77 3.05 11.43 -0.35
N PRO A 78 4.19 11.22 -1.04
CA PRO A 78 4.20 10.54 -2.34
C PRO A 78 3.56 9.16 -2.29
N ASN A 79 3.95 8.34 -1.31
CA ASN A 79 3.48 6.96 -1.22
C ASN A 79 1.98 6.85 -0.88
N ASN A 80 1.49 7.65 0.08
CA ASN A 80 0.07 7.63 0.44
C ASN A 80 -0.81 8.07 -0.74
N LEU A 81 -0.39 9.09 -1.48
CA LEU A 81 -1.12 9.48 -2.69
C LEU A 81 -1.03 8.44 -3.79
N SER A 82 0.11 7.77 -3.95
CA SER A 82 0.21 6.66 -4.91
C SER A 82 -0.71 5.50 -4.56
N ILE A 83 -0.92 5.19 -3.28
CA ILE A 83 -1.84 4.14 -2.82
C ILE A 83 -3.30 4.52 -3.14
N VAL A 84 -3.75 5.72 -2.77
CA VAL A 84 -5.17 6.09 -2.95
C VAL A 84 -5.55 6.43 -4.38
N THR A 85 -4.58 6.85 -5.20
CA THR A 85 -4.79 7.10 -6.63
C THR A 85 -4.51 5.88 -7.51
N GLY A 86 -3.73 4.92 -7.01
CA GLY A 86 -3.24 3.79 -7.80
C GLY A 86 -2.30 4.21 -8.95
N ALA A 87 -1.60 5.34 -8.81
CA ALA A 87 -0.73 5.92 -9.84
C ALA A 87 0.58 6.46 -9.23
N PRO A 88 1.66 6.64 -10.00
CA PRO A 88 2.92 7.20 -9.49
C PRO A 88 2.88 8.74 -9.38
N PRO A 89 3.87 9.39 -8.72
CA PRO A 89 3.93 10.85 -8.60
C PRO A 89 3.92 11.61 -9.92
N ALA A 90 4.45 11.01 -10.99
CA ALA A 90 4.37 11.58 -12.33
C ALA A 90 2.92 11.79 -12.83
N VAL A 91 1.95 11.10 -12.24
CA VAL A 91 0.52 11.23 -12.56
C VAL A 91 -0.21 12.11 -11.54
N HIS A 92 -0.01 11.88 -10.23
CA HIS A 92 -0.74 12.63 -9.19
C HIS A 92 -0.04 13.91 -8.69
N GLY A 93 1.17 14.21 -9.15
CA GLY A 93 1.89 15.47 -8.92
C GLY A 93 2.60 15.63 -7.59
N ILE A 94 2.36 14.74 -6.61
CA ILE A 94 2.97 14.86 -5.26
C ILE A 94 4.21 13.96 -5.15
N CYS A 95 5.39 14.56 -5.33
CA CYS A 95 6.69 13.88 -5.24
C CYS A 95 7.50 14.20 -3.96
N GLY A 96 6.97 15.07 -3.09
CA GLY A 96 7.58 15.45 -1.82
C GLY A 96 6.65 16.32 -0.98
N ASN A 97 7.18 16.96 0.05
CA ASN A 97 6.41 17.86 0.92
C ASN A 97 6.42 19.31 0.44
N PHE A 98 7.44 19.68 -0.32
CA PHE A 98 7.64 20.99 -0.92
C PHE A 98 8.44 20.82 -2.20
N PHE A 99 8.36 21.81 -3.08
CA PHE A 99 9.20 21.94 -4.26
C PHE A 99 9.70 23.37 -4.35
N TYR A 100 10.79 23.57 -5.09
CA TYR A 100 11.31 24.90 -5.38
C TYR A 100 10.67 25.41 -6.67
N ASP A 101 10.02 26.57 -6.60
CA ASP A 101 9.55 27.30 -7.77
C ASP A 101 10.63 28.30 -8.21
N PRO A 102 11.30 28.09 -9.36
CA PRO A 102 12.36 28.98 -9.81
C PRO A 102 11.85 30.33 -10.34
N GLU A 103 10.54 30.51 -10.51
CA GLU A 103 9.95 31.76 -11.00
C GLU A 103 9.68 32.80 -9.88
N THR A 104 9.86 32.41 -8.61
CA THR A 104 9.68 33.26 -7.41
C THR A 104 10.92 33.27 -6.52
#